data_AF-A0A146KV09-F1
#
_entry.id   AF-A0A146KV09-F1
#
_cell.length_a   1.000
_cell.length_b   1.000
_cell.length_c   1.000
_cell.angle_alpha   90.00
_cell.angle_beta   90.00
_cell.angle_gamma   90.00
#
_symmetry.space_group_name_H-M   'P 1'
#
loop_
_entity.id
_entity.type
_entity.pdbx_description
1 polymer ?
#
loop_
_entity_poly.entity_id
_entity_poly.type
_entity_poly.pdbx_seq_one_letter_code
_entity_poly.pdbx_strand_id
1 'polypeptide(L)'
;MSSSSGHEEEEHEEKPMPYKDRRREAHTQAEQKRRDAIKKGYDSLQGLVPSCQQSDVLGYKLSKATVLQRSIDYIQFLLQQKKKQEEERNALRKEVVALRIMQANYEQMVKSQQSQPGMTESRVADDVKFQVFQSILDQLFLSFNAISVANFSELSGTVFSWLEEHCKPQSLREMVTVVLQRIYSARSYSHPND
;
A
#
# COMPACT_ATOMS: atom_id res chain seq x y z
N MET A 1 42.59 -29.74 -87.09
CA MET A 1 41.25 -30.21 -86.70
C MET A 1 41.24 -30.31 -85.20
N SER A 2 40.43 -29.47 -84.56
CA SER A 2 40.48 -29.15 -83.14
C SER A 2 39.91 -30.29 -82.29
N SER A 3 40.62 -30.63 -81.21
CA SER A 3 40.12 -31.51 -80.15
C SER A 3 39.06 -30.76 -79.34
N SER A 4 37.82 -31.25 -79.40
CA SER A 4 36.71 -30.77 -78.59
C SER A 4 36.80 -31.43 -77.21
N SER A 5 37.20 -30.66 -76.21
CA SER A 5 37.16 -31.06 -74.79
C SER A 5 35.70 -30.96 -74.31
N GLY A 6 35.00 -32.10 -74.30
CA GLY A 6 33.71 -32.22 -73.63
C GLY A 6 33.91 -32.11 -72.12
N HIS A 7 33.34 -31.07 -71.53
CA HIS A 7 33.17 -30.93 -70.09
C HIS A 7 31.96 -31.79 -69.72
N GLU A 8 32.19 -32.98 -69.19
CA GLU A 8 31.12 -33.80 -68.60
C GLU A 8 30.81 -33.21 -67.23
N GLU A 9 29.73 -32.43 -67.16
CA GLU A 9 29.09 -32.05 -65.90
C GLU A 9 28.57 -33.34 -65.25
N GLU A 10 29.23 -33.80 -64.19
CA GLU A 10 28.69 -34.83 -63.29
C GLU A 10 27.46 -34.24 -62.58
N GLU A 11 26.31 -34.36 -63.24
CA GLU A 11 25.00 -34.17 -62.63
C GLU A 11 24.85 -35.25 -61.56
N HIS A 12 24.98 -34.84 -60.29
CA HIS A 12 24.85 -35.71 -59.14
C HIS A 12 23.37 -36.13 -59.02
N GLU A 13 23.00 -37.15 -59.78
CA GLU A 13 21.66 -37.71 -59.87
C GLU A 13 21.26 -38.26 -58.49
N GLU A 14 20.50 -37.46 -57.73
CA GLU A 14 19.85 -37.88 -56.49
C GLU A 14 18.88 -39.03 -56.79
N LYS A 15 19.37 -40.26 -56.65
CA LYS A 15 18.52 -41.46 -56.71
C LYS A 15 17.34 -41.27 -55.75
N PRO A 16 16.08 -41.38 -56.20
CA PRO A 16 14.93 -41.15 -55.35
C PRO A 16 14.95 -42.13 -54.18
N MET A 17 15.15 -41.59 -52.98
CA MET A 17 15.16 -42.33 -51.73
C MET A 17 13.91 -43.23 -51.64
N PRO A 18 14.05 -44.53 -51.33
CA PRO A 18 12.92 -45.45 -51.27
C PRO A 18 11.80 -44.88 -50.40
N TYR A 19 10.54 -44.97 -50.83
CA TYR A 19 9.38 -44.40 -50.12
C TYR A 19 9.32 -44.77 -48.63
N LYS A 20 9.81 -45.97 -48.28
CA LYS A 20 9.90 -46.45 -46.88
C LYS A 20 10.90 -45.64 -46.04
N ASP A 21 11.98 -45.15 -46.64
CA ASP A 21 13.01 -44.39 -45.95
C ASP A 21 12.61 -42.92 -45.79
N ARG A 22 11.99 -42.32 -46.82
CA ARG A 22 11.34 -41.00 -46.70
C ARG A 22 10.30 -40.96 -45.58
N ARG A 23 9.53 -42.04 -45.40
CA ARG A 23 8.55 -42.15 -44.31
C ARG A 23 9.21 -42.27 -42.93
N ARG A 24 10.34 -42.98 -42.83
CA ARG A 24 11.13 -43.07 -41.59
C ARG A 24 11.72 -41.72 -41.21
N GLU A 25 12.27 -40.98 -42.16
CA GLU A 25 12.84 -39.65 -41.93
C GLU A 25 11.79 -38.65 -41.45
N ALA A 26 10.63 -38.60 -42.12
CA ALA A 26 9.53 -37.74 -41.70
C ALA A 26 9.07 -38.05 -40.26
N HIS A 27 8.98 -39.34 -39.90
CA HIS A 27 8.65 -39.76 -38.54
C HIS A 27 9.72 -39.32 -37.52
N THR A 28 11.00 -39.50 -37.83
CA THR A 28 12.12 -39.06 -36.98
C THR A 28 12.12 -37.54 -36.79
N GLN A 29 11.89 -36.77 -37.86
CA GLN A 29 11.82 -35.31 -37.80
C GLN A 29 10.63 -34.84 -36.93
N ALA A 30 9.47 -35.46 -37.09
CA ALA A 30 8.30 -35.16 -36.26
C ALA A 30 8.55 -35.44 -34.77
N GLU A 31 9.18 -36.57 -34.45
CA GLU A 31 9.53 -36.93 -33.08
C GLU A 31 10.62 -35.99 -32.50
N GLN A 32 11.61 -35.59 -33.30
CA GLN A 32 12.61 -34.63 -32.89
C GLN A 32 11.97 -33.27 -32.54
N LYS A 33 11.09 -32.76 -33.42
CA LYS A 33 10.33 -31.52 -33.16
C LYS A 33 9.50 -31.61 -31.87
N ARG A 34 8.87 -32.76 -31.60
CA ARG A 34 8.14 -33.00 -30.35
C ARG A 34 9.08 -32.96 -29.14
N ARG A 35 10.26 -33.59 -29.22
CA ARG A 35 11.26 -33.59 -28.15
C ARG A 35 11.81 -32.19 -27.86
N ASP A 36 12.07 -31.42 -28.90
CA ASP A 36 12.57 -30.05 -28.77
C ASP A 36 11.53 -29.12 -28.14
N ALA A 37 10.24 -29.30 -28.48
CA ALA A 37 9.15 -28.59 -27.83
C ALA A 37 9.04 -28.94 -26.33
N ILE A 38 9.17 -30.22 -25.97
CA ILE A 38 9.17 -30.67 -24.57
C ILE A 38 10.37 -30.08 -23.82
N LYS A 39 11.57 -30.11 -24.42
CA LYS A 39 12.78 -29.53 -23.83
C LYS A 39 12.61 -28.04 -23.55
N LYS A 40 12.10 -27.28 -24.51
CA LYS A 40 11.76 -25.85 -24.33
C LYS A 40 10.75 -25.62 -23.20
N GLY A 41 9.78 -26.52 -23.05
CA GLY A 41 8.83 -26.52 -21.94
C GLY A 41 9.52 -26.68 -20.58
N TYR A 42 10.47 -27.60 -20.46
CA TYR A 42 11.28 -27.76 -19.24
C TYR A 42 12.12 -26.53 -18.92
N ASP A 43 12.79 -25.97 -19.93
CA ASP A 43 13.63 -24.76 -19.75
C ASP A 43 12.77 -23.59 -19.25
N SER A 44 11.57 -23.42 -19.81
CA SER A 44 10.61 -22.39 -19.36
C SER A 44 10.11 -22.65 -17.93
N LEU A 45 9.83 -23.90 -17.60
CA LEU A 45 9.34 -24.30 -16.28
C LEU A 45 10.41 -24.06 -15.19
N GLN A 46 11.68 -24.37 -15.48
CA GLN A 46 12.79 -24.04 -14.59
C GLN A 46 12.89 -22.53 -14.34
N GLY A 47 12.65 -21.73 -15.38
CA GLY A 47 12.61 -20.27 -15.28
C GLY A 47 11.43 -19.70 -14.49
N LEU A 48 10.34 -20.46 -14.27
CA LEU A 48 9.18 -20.00 -13.49
C LEU A 48 9.22 -20.44 -12.02
N VAL A 49 9.93 -21.53 -11.73
CA VAL A 49 9.96 -22.13 -10.40
C VAL A 49 11.21 -21.64 -9.65
N PRO A 50 11.09 -20.80 -8.60
CA PRO A 50 12.25 -20.17 -7.95
C PRO A 50 13.27 -21.17 -7.40
N SER A 51 12.80 -22.31 -6.88
CA SER A 51 13.68 -23.36 -6.37
C SER A 51 14.45 -24.09 -7.47
N CYS A 52 13.99 -24.04 -8.73
CA CYS A 52 14.74 -24.58 -9.87
C CYS A 52 15.85 -23.62 -10.31
N GLN A 53 15.57 -22.31 -10.34
CA GLN A 53 16.54 -21.27 -10.74
C GLN A 53 17.81 -21.26 -9.87
N GLN A 54 17.68 -21.51 -8.56
CA GLN A 54 18.83 -21.53 -7.64
C GLN A 54 19.88 -22.60 -8.01
N SER A 55 19.46 -23.71 -8.64
CA SER A 55 20.38 -24.79 -9.03
C SER A 55 21.11 -24.48 -10.34
N ASP A 56 20.48 -23.73 -11.26
CA ASP A 56 21.14 -23.26 -12.49
C ASP A 56 22.28 -22.28 -12.18
N VAL A 57 22.14 -21.44 -11.15
CA VAL A 57 23.21 -20.53 -10.67
C VAL A 57 24.43 -21.30 -10.14
N LEU A 58 24.22 -22.51 -9.61
CA LEU A 58 25.27 -23.38 -9.09
C LEU A 58 25.87 -24.30 -10.17
N GLY A 59 25.45 -24.17 -11.43
CA GLY A 59 25.95 -24.96 -12.56
C GLY A 59 25.50 -26.43 -12.54
N TYR A 60 24.54 -26.82 -11.69
CA TYR A 60 24.07 -28.20 -11.58
C TYR A 60 22.77 -28.40 -12.36
N LYS A 61 22.81 -29.24 -13.41
CA LYS A 61 21.62 -29.59 -14.19
C LYS A 61 20.66 -30.46 -13.38
N LEU A 62 19.51 -29.90 -13.04
CA LEU A 62 18.42 -30.61 -12.36
C LEU A 62 17.85 -31.74 -13.22
N SER A 63 17.51 -32.86 -12.58
CA SER A 63 16.81 -33.96 -13.25
C SER A 63 15.38 -33.56 -13.64
N LYS A 64 14.86 -34.12 -14.74
CA LYS A 64 13.47 -33.86 -15.19
C LYS A 64 12.45 -34.18 -14.10
N ALA A 65 12.66 -35.26 -13.34
CA ALA A 65 11.79 -35.65 -12.23
C ALA A 65 11.81 -34.60 -11.12
N THR A 66 12.99 -34.07 -10.77
CA THR A 66 13.13 -33.03 -9.75
C THR A 66 12.45 -31.73 -10.18
N VAL A 67 12.59 -31.32 -11.44
CA VAL A 67 11.93 -30.12 -11.97
C VAL A 67 10.42 -30.24 -11.84
N LEU A 68 9.85 -31.39 -12.25
CA LEU A 68 8.41 -31.62 -12.13
C LEU A 68 7.95 -31.60 -10.68
N GLN A 69 8.67 -32.26 -9.76
CA GLN A 69 8.31 -32.28 -8.34
C GLN A 69 8.33 -30.86 -7.74
N ARG A 70 9.41 -30.11 -7.94
CA ARG A 70 9.52 -28.72 -7.45
C ARG A 70 8.41 -27.83 -8.03
N SER A 71 8.00 -28.10 -9.27
CA SER A 71 6.89 -27.38 -9.91
C SER A 71 5.55 -27.68 -9.25
N ILE A 72 5.29 -28.95 -8.91
CA ILE A 72 4.07 -29.34 -8.18
C ILE A 72 4.02 -28.64 -6.83
N ASP A 73 5.12 -28.69 -6.08
CA ASP A 73 5.22 -28.05 -4.76
C ASP A 73 4.99 -26.54 -4.87
N TYR A 74 5.54 -25.90 -5.91
CA TYR A 74 5.36 -24.47 -6.14
C TYR A 74 3.92 -24.11 -6.54
N ILE A 75 3.25 -24.93 -7.35
CA ILE A 75 1.83 -24.75 -7.66
C ILE A 75 0.98 -24.85 -6.39
N GLN A 76 1.22 -25.85 -5.55
CA GLN A 76 0.51 -26.00 -4.27
C GLN A 76 0.71 -24.80 -3.36
N PHE A 77 1.95 -24.30 -3.26
CA PHE A 77 2.29 -23.08 -2.54
C PHE A 77 1.54 -21.85 -3.08
N LEU A 78 1.51 -21.66 -4.40
CA LEU A 78 0.79 -20.55 -5.03
C LEU A 78 -0.72 -20.64 -4.79
N LEU A 79 -1.30 -21.85 -4.83
CA LEU A 79 -2.72 -22.06 -4.51
C LEU A 79 -3.03 -21.68 -3.05
N GLN A 80 -2.17 -22.07 -2.11
CA GLN A 80 -2.33 -21.70 -0.71
C GLN A 80 -2.20 -20.19 -0.50
N GLN A 81 -1.20 -19.54 -1.13
CA GLN A 81 -1.06 -18.09 -1.09
C GLN A 81 -2.27 -17.37 -1.67
N LYS A 82 -2.75 -17.81 -2.84
CA LYS A 82 -3.94 -17.24 -3.47
C LYS A 82 -5.15 -17.33 -2.54
N LYS A 83 -5.38 -18.49 -1.91
CA LYS A 83 -6.47 -18.68 -0.95
C LYS A 83 -6.35 -17.70 0.22
N LYS A 84 -5.16 -17.57 0.81
CA LYS A 84 -4.91 -16.62 1.91
C LYS A 84 -5.21 -15.17 1.51
N GLN A 85 -4.73 -14.74 0.35
CA GLN A 85 -4.99 -13.39 -0.16
C GLN A 85 -6.48 -13.15 -0.45
N GLU A 86 -7.20 -14.16 -0.96
CA GLU A 86 -8.64 -14.07 -1.17
C GLU A 86 -9.42 -13.93 0.14
N GLU A 87 -9.03 -14.66 1.20
CA GLU A 87 -9.60 -14.56 2.54
C GLU A 87 -9.36 -13.17 3.15
N GLU A 88 -8.12 -12.66 3.11
CA GLU A 88 -7.76 -11.32 3.60
C GLU A 88 -8.53 -10.22 2.86
N ARG A 89 -8.59 -10.30 1.52
CA ARG A 89 -9.38 -9.36 0.69
C ARG A 89 -10.86 -9.38 1.08
N ASN A 90 -11.42 -10.56 1.33
CA ASN A 90 -12.82 -10.68 1.74
C ASN A 90 -13.07 -10.11 3.14
N ALA A 91 -12.12 -10.28 4.07
CA ALA A 91 -12.18 -9.67 5.40
C ALA A 91 -12.16 -8.13 5.32
N LEU A 92 -11.19 -7.56 4.58
CA LEU A 92 -11.10 -6.11 4.37
C LEU A 92 -12.35 -5.53 3.72
N ARG A 93 -12.96 -6.23 2.75
CA ARG A 93 -14.23 -5.80 2.15
C ARG A 93 -15.36 -5.74 3.18
N LYS A 94 -15.45 -6.70 4.10
CA LYS A 94 -16.45 -6.68 5.18
C LYS A 94 -16.22 -5.50 6.12
N GLU A 95 -14.96 -5.23 6.48
CA GLU A 95 -14.60 -4.11 7.34
C GLU A 95 -14.97 -2.76 6.71
N VAL A 96 -14.67 -2.56 5.43
CA VAL A 96 -15.08 -1.35 4.69
C VAL A 96 -16.59 -1.16 4.72
N VAL A 97 -17.37 -2.23 4.52
CA VAL A 97 -18.84 -2.15 4.59
C VAL A 97 -19.29 -1.78 6.00
N ALA A 98 -18.73 -2.39 7.04
CA ALA A 98 -19.05 -2.08 8.44
C ALA A 98 -18.74 -0.61 8.78
N LEU A 99 -17.57 -0.11 8.37
CA LEU A 99 -17.16 1.28 8.55
C LEU A 99 -18.10 2.25 7.83
N ARG A 100 -18.54 1.93 6.61
CA ARG A 100 -19.52 2.75 5.89
C ARG A 100 -20.88 2.80 6.59
N ILE A 101 -21.33 1.69 7.17
CA ILE A 101 -22.56 1.65 7.98
C ILE A 101 -22.41 2.52 9.23
N MET A 102 -21.28 2.39 9.95
CA MET A 102 -20.99 3.22 11.12
C MET A 102 -20.96 4.72 10.76
N GLN A 103 -20.29 5.09 9.68
CA GLN A 103 -20.26 6.46 9.18
C GLN A 103 -21.68 6.99 8.91
N ALA A 104 -22.49 6.25 8.16
CA ALA A 104 -23.86 6.64 7.85
C ALA A 104 -24.71 6.85 9.11
N ASN A 105 -24.54 5.98 10.13
CA ASN A 105 -25.23 6.13 11.41
C ASN A 105 -24.82 7.41 12.15
N TYR A 106 -23.51 7.73 12.20
CA TYR A 106 -23.03 8.97 12.81
C TYR A 106 -23.52 10.21 12.06
N GLU A 107 -23.49 10.19 10.73
CA GLU A 107 -24.02 11.28 9.91
C GLU A 107 -25.51 11.51 10.17
N GLN A 108 -26.30 10.45 10.32
CA GLN A 108 -27.71 10.55 10.66
C GLN A 108 -27.93 11.11 12.07
N MET A 109 -27.14 10.70 13.06
CA MET A 109 -27.19 11.26 14.42
C MET A 109 -26.83 12.75 14.45
N VAL A 110 -25.82 13.16 13.69
CA VAL A 110 -25.44 14.58 13.59
C VAL A 110 -26.56 15.39 12.94
N LYS A 111 -27.18 14.88 11.88
CA LYS A 111 -28.33 15.52 11.23
C LYS A 111 -29.54 15.61 12.15
N SER A 112 -29.86 14.55 12.90
CA SER A 112 -31.00 14.56 13.83
C SER A 112 -30.80 15.55 14.98
N GLN A 113 -29.58 15.68 15.50
CA GLN A 113 -29.20 16.72 16.46
C GLN A 113 -29.28 18.14 15.88
N GLN A 114 -28.98 18.32 14.60
CA GLN A 114 -29.11 19.61 13.92
C GLN A 114 -30.56 19.99 13.63
N SER A 115 -31.43 19.01 13.39
CA SER A 115 -32.84 19.20 13.08
C SER A 115 -33.75 19.38 14.31
N GLN A 116 -33.23 19.27 15.55
CA GLN A 116 -33.97 19.65 16.75
C GLN A 116 -34.06 21.18 16.86
N PRO A 117 -35.26 21.78 16.74
CA PRO A 117 -35.44 23.22 16.94
C PRO A 117 -35.16 23.52 18.42
N GLY A 118 -34.12 24.31 18.70
CA GLY A 118 -33.69 24.70 20.05
C GLY A 118 -32.25 24.33 20.43
N MET A 119 -31.56 23.46 19.66
CA MET A 119 -30.14 23.13 19.90
C MET A 119 -29.17 23.82 18.92
N THR A 120 -29.68 24.37 17.82
CA THR A 120 -28.92 25.17 16.85
C THR A 120 -28.63 26.58 17.34
N GLU A 121 -29.49 27.17 18.19
CA GLU A 121 -29.27 28.51 18.76
C GLU A 121 -28.13 28.58 19.78
N SER A 122 -27.71 27.44 20.35
CA SER A 122 -26.60 27.36 21.31
C SER A 122 -25.28 26.90 20.65
N ARG A 123 -25.17 26.99 19.32
CA ARG A 123 -23.90 26.71 18.64
C ARG A 123 -23.08 27.99 18.55
N VAL A 124 -22.18 28.16 19.52
CA VAL A 124 -21.05 29.08 19.39
C VAL A 124 -20.32 28.74 18.07
N ALA A 125 -20.19 29.73 17.18
CA ALA A 125 -19.52 29.55 15.88
C ALA A 125 -18.09 29.00 16.07
N ASP A 126 -17.62 28.17 15.14
CA ASP A 126 -16.30 27.54 15.25
C ASP A 126 -15.17 28.57 15.32
N ASP A 127 -15.32 29.72 14.65
CA ASP A 127 -14.40 30.86 14.75
C ASP A 127 -14.30 31.41 16.19
N VAL A 128 -15.40 31.41 16.93
CA VAL A 128 -15.43 31.87 18.32
C VAL A 128 -14.79 30.84 19.22
N LYS A 129 -15.02 29.54 18.99
CA LYS A 129 -14.32 28.47 19.71
C LYS A 129 -12.82 28.57 19.50
N PHE A 130 -12.40 28.83 18.26
CA PHE A 130 -10.99 29.02 17.92
C PHE A 130 -10.40 30.27 18.60
N GLN A 131 -11.11 31.41 18.58
CA GLN A 131 -10.68 32.62 19.28
C GLN A 131 -10.55 32.44 20.80
N VAL A 132 -11.48 31.69 21.42
CA VAL A 132 -11.40 31.35 22.85
C VAL A 132 -10.17 30.49 23.11
N PHE A 133 -9.98 29.43 22.34
CA PHE A 133 -8.83 28.52 22.50
C PHE A 133 -7.50 29.25 22.30
N GLN A 134 -7.38 30.04 21.23
CA GLN A 134 -6.20 30.84 20.94
C GLN A 134 -5.89 31.81 22.08
N SER A 135 -6.90 32.55 22.57
CA SER A 135 -6.71 33.52 23.66
C SER A 135 -6.27 32.88 24.98
N ILE A 136 -6.71 31.65 25.26
CA ILE A 136 -6.27 30.88 26.45
C ILE A 136 -4.80 30.47 26.28
N LEU A 137 -4.44 29.90 25.12
CA LEU A 137 -3.08 29.48 24.85
C LEU A 137 -2.09 30.65 24.83
N ASP A 138 -2.48 31.78 24.25
CA ASP A 138 -1.65 32.98 24.20
C ASP A 138 -1.36 33.50 25.62
N GLN A 139 -2.35 33.49 26.52
CA GLN A 139 -2.14 33.89 27.91
C GLN A 139 -1.24 32.93 28.68
N LEU A 140 -1.41 31.62 28.50
CA LEU A 140 -0.53 30.62 29.11
C LEU A 140 0.90 30.72 28.57
N PHE A 141 1.06 30.98 27.28
CA PHE A 141 2.36 31.16 26.66
C PHE A 141 3.06 32.44 27.17
N LEU A 142 2.33 33.54 27.29
CA LEU A 142 2.86 34.79 27.84
C LEU A 142 3.29 34.61 29.30
N SER A 143 2.53 33.90 30.13
CA SER A 143 2.94 33.63 31.51
C SER A 143 4.14 32.68 31.57
N PHE A 144 4.25 31.73 30.63
CA PHE A 144 5.39 30.82 30.54
C PHE A 144 6.70 31.55 30.18
N ASN A 145 6.65 32.65 29.41
CA ASN A 145 7.85 33.42 29.06
C ASN A 145 8.58 34.04 30.28
N ALA A 146 7.94 34.08 31.45
CA ALA A 146 8.58 34.51 32.70
C ALA A 146 9.48 33.42 33.33
N ILE A 147 9.43 32.18 32.83
CA ILE A 147 10.19 31.04 33.34
C ILE A 147 11.60 31.05 32.74
N SER A 148 12.63 30.94 33.59
CA SER A 148 14.01 30.77 33.10
C SER A 148 14.19 29.39 32.48
N VAL A 149 14.62 29.36 31.22
CA VAL A 149 14.98 28.15 30.46
C VAL A 149 16.49 28.01 30.27
N ALA A 150 17.30 28.75 31.05
CA ALA A 150 18.75 28.82 30.87
C ALA A 150 19.47 27.48 31.11
N ASN A 151 18.99 26.68 32.06
CA ASN A 151 19.51 25.33 32.35
C ASN A 151 18.45 24.47 33.05
N PHE A 152 18.69 23.15 33.13
CA PHE A 152 17.74 22.20 33.71
C PHE A 152 17.41 22.49 35.17
N SER A 153 18.39 22.94 35.97
CA SER A 153 18.17 23.24 37.39
C SER A 153 17.21 24.41 37.55
N GLU A 154 17.42 25.51 36.82
CA GLU A 154 16.54 26.69 36.84
C GLU A 154 15.15 26.39 36.29
N LEU A 155 15.07 25.65 35.18
CA LEU A 155 13.79 25.22 34.61
C LEU A 155 13.02 24.36 35.62
N SER A 156 13.67 23.33 36.18
CA SER A 156 13.03 22.45 37.15
C SER A 156 12.61 23.18 38.43
N GLY A 157 13.31 24.25 38.83
CA GLY A 157 12.96 25.03 40.01
C GLY A 157 11.76 25.97 39.80
N THR A 158 11.53 26.43 38.57
CA THR A 158 10.54 27.48 38.28
C THR A 158 9.29 26.95 37.56
N VAL A 159 9.41 25.87 36.78
CA VAL A 159 8.29 25.30 36.01
C VAL A 159 7.19 24.73 36.89
N PHE A 160 7.54 24.11 38.03
CA PHE A 160 6.55 23.56 38.96
C PHE A 160 5.74 24.68 39.62
N SER A 161 6.40 25.75 40.06
CA SER A 161 5.72 26.92 40.63
C SER A 161 4.78 27.57 39.62
N TRP A 162 5.22 27.74 38.37
CA TRP A 162 4.36 28.26 37.30
C TRP A 162 3.14 27.35 37.04
N LEU A 163 3.34 26.03 36.98
CA LEU A 163 2.26 25.07 36.74
C LEU A 163 1.23 25.10 37.89
N GLU A 164 1.71 25.20 39.13
CA GLU A 164 0.84 25.34 40.30
C GLU A 164 0.13 26.69 40.39
N GLU A 165 0.65 27.75 39.79
CA GLU A 165 0.02 29.07 39.83
C GLU A 165 -0.97 29.25 38.67
N HIS A 166 -0.58 28.87 37.46
CA HIS A 166 -1.31 29.19 36.23
C HIS A 166 -2.14 28.05 35.64
N CYS A 167 -1.82 26.78 35.95
CA CYS A 167 -2.46 25.61 35.32
C CYS A 167 -3.38 24.82 36.27
N LYS A 168 -3.67 25.33 37.48
CA LYS A 168 -4.67 24.73 38.37
C LYS A 168 -6.07 24.84 37.76
N PRO A 169 -6.98 23.86 38.02
CA PRO A 169 -8.35 23.89 37.48
C PRO A 169 -9.11 25.18 37.77
N GLN A 170 -8.88 25.77 38.95
CA GLN A 170 -9.49 27.04 39.36
C GLN A 170 -8.95 28.21 38.51
N SER A 171 -7.62 28.37 38.42
CA SER A 171 -6.96 29.42 37.62
C SER A 171 -7.37 29.34 36.15
N LEU A 172 -7.45 28.12 35.59
CA LEU A 172 -7.90 27.91 34.21
C LEU A 172 -9.37 28.28 34.01
N ARG A 173 -10.25 27.97 34.96
CA ARG A 173 -11.66 28.38 34.91
C ARG A 173 -11.82 29.89 34.95
N GLU A 174 -11.06 30.57 35.81
CA GLU A 174 -11.04 32.03 35.89
C GLU A 174 -10.53 32.64 34.60
N MET A 175 -9.42 32.13 34.04
CA MET A 175 -8.88 32.55 32.74
C MET A 175 -9.91 32.38 31.62
N VAL A 176 -10.56 31.21 31.52
CA VAL A 176 -11.61 30.96 30.51
C VAL A 176 -12.76 31.94 30.67
N THR A 177 -13.18 32.22 31.91
CA THR A 177 -14.28 33.16 32.19
C THR A 177 -13.93 34.57 31.73
N VAL A 178 -12.72 35.04 32.05
CA VAL A 178 -12.21 36.36 31.62
C VAL A 178 -12.11 36.44 30.09
N VAL A 179 -11.60 35.39 29.43
CA VAL A 179 -11.52 35.32 27.96
C VAL A 179 -12.91 35.38 27.33
N LEU A 180 -13.87 34.60 27.85
CA LEU A 180 -15.25 34.60 27.37
C LEU A 180 -15.92 35.97 27.55
N GLN A 181 -15.74 36.61 28.70
CA GLN A 181 -16.24 37.96 28.94
C GLN A 181 -15.64 38.96 27.96
N ARG A 182 -14.32 38.92 27.73
CA ARG A 182 -13.63 39.83 26.80
C ARG A 182 -14.12 39.66 25.36
N ILE A 183 -14.29 38.43 24.90
CA ILE A 183 -14.79 38.12 23.54
C ILE A 183 -16.25 38.54 23.40
N TYR A 184 -17.07 38.32 24.44
CA TYR A 184 -18.46 38.76 24.47
C TYR A 184 -18.57 40.29 24.42
N SER A 185 -17.79 41.01 25.24
CA SER A 185 -17.74 42.47 25.24
C SER A 185 -17.26 43.03 23.91
N ALA A 186 -16.20 42.47 23.31
CA ALA A 186 -15.69 42.89 22.01
C ALA A 186 -16.74 42.77 20.89
N ARG A 187 -17.59 41.73 20.96
CA ARG A 187 -18.73 41.54 20.05
C ARG A 187 -19.90 42.48 20.31
N SER A 188 -20.18 42.84 21.57
CA SER A 188 -21.24 43.81 21.87
C SER A 188 -20.91 45.23 21.38
N TYR A 189 -19.63 45.57 21.23
CA TYR A 189 -19.20 46.85 20.65
C TYR A 189 -19.13 46.85 19.12
N SER A 190 -19.16 45.69 18.45
CA SER A 190 -19.16 45.59 16.98
C SER A 190 -20.54 45.70 16.34
N HIS A 191 -21.61 45.80 17.14
CA HIS A 191 -22.95 46.15 16.69
C HIS A 191 -23.58 47.24 17.58
N PRO A 192 -23.18 48.51 17.44
CA PRO A 192 -23.99 49.62 17.91
C PRO A 192 -25.04 49.95 16.85
N ASN A 193 -26.30 49.55 17.11
CA ASN A 193 -27.54 49.97 16.43
C ASN A 193 -27.55 49.91 14.89
N ASP A 194 -28.17 48.86 14.35
CA ASP A 194 -29.14 48.99 13.26
C ASP A 194 -30.51 48.55 13.78
#